data_AF-K1R576-F1
#
_entry.id   AF-K1R576-F1
#
_cell.length_a   1.000
_cell.length_b   1.000
_cell.length_c   1.000
_cell.angle_alpha   90.00
_cell.angle_beta   90.00
_cell.angle_gamma   90.00
#
_symmetry.space_group_name_H-M   'P 1'
#
loop_
_entity.id
_entity.type
_entity.pdbx_description
1 polymer ?
#
loop_
_entity_poly.entity_id
_entity_poly.type
_entity_poly.pdbx_seq_one_letter_code
_entity_poly.pdbx_strand_id
1 'polypeptide(L)'
;MEHDDVKDNVVMIVSIAGALRKGKSFLLGFFLKYLKAEMSDDWLNEDDTIEGFEWRNGTDAVTHGIQIWSKPFIVETESEGKVAILLMDTQGVFDCKSTKQDCANIFTLSGLISSVQYGCVFYLALLAEYGFC
;
A
#
# COMPACT_ATOMS: atom_id res chain seq x y z
N MET A 1 11.23 17.57 1.51
CA MET A 1 11.53 17.23 2.91
C MET A 1 12.55 16.12 2.84
N GLU A 2 13.82 16.44 3.10
CA GLU A 2 14.86 15.42 3.27
C GLU A 2 14.77 14.93 4.72
N HIS A 3 14.57 13.62 4.90
CA HIS A 3 14.64 12.98 6.20
C HIS A 3 16.07 12.44 6.35
N ASP A 4 16.96 13.27 6.91
CA ASP A 4 18.38 12.92 7.10
C ASP A 4 18.56 11.63 7.93
N ASP A 5 17.61 11.34 8.82
CA ASP A 5 17.60 10.14 9.67
C ASP A 5 17.41 8.81 8.93
N VAL A 6 17.13 8.86 7.62
CA VAL A 6 16.66 7.72 6.81
C VAL A 6 17.56 7.44 5.61
N LYS A 7 18.46 8.38 5.30
CA LYS A 7 19.24 8.38 4.05
C LYS A 7 20.14 7.16 3.88
N ASP A 8 20.66 6.63 4.98
CA ASP A 8 21.60 5.50 4.98
C ASP A 8 20.95 4.19 5.44
N ASN A 9 19.64 4.19 5.71
CA ASN A 9 18.92 3.01 6.18
C ASN A 9 18.50 2.13 5.00
N VAL A 10 18.44 0.82 5.22
CA VAL A 10 17.78 -0.09 4.27
C VAL A 10 16.30 0.27 4.19
N VAL A 11 15.74 0.36 2.99
CA VAL A 11 14.34 0.74 2.78
C VAL A 11 13.50 -0.48 2.43
N MET A 12 12.42 -0.70 3.17
CA MET A 12 11.40 -1.69 2.87
C MET A 12 10.11 -1.00 2.40
N ILE A 13 9.72 -1.25 1.15
CA ILE A 13 8.49 -0.70 0.59
C ILE A 13 7.41 -1.79 0.58
N VAL A 14 6.37 -1.57 1.38
CA VAL A 14 5.19 -2.44 1.48
C VAL A 14 4.08 -1.86 0.62
N SER A 15 3.71 -2.59 -0.43
CA SER A 15 2.70 -2.19 -1.40
C SER A 15 1.44 -3.04 -1.28
N ILE A 16 0.27 -2.43 -1.48
CA ILE A 16 -0.97 -3.17 -1.74
C ILE A 16 -1.49 -2.81 -3.13
N ALA A 17 -1.69 -3.84 -3.96
CA ALA A 17 -2.18 -3.71 -5.32
C ALA A 17 -3.35 -4.66 -5.61
N GLY A 18 -4.29 -4.22 -6.46
CA GLY A 18 -5.45 -5.01 -6.84
C GLY A 18 -6.65 -4.17 -7.25
N ALA A 19 -7.76 -4.84 -7.57
CA ALA A 19 -8.96 -4.21 -8.13
C ALA A 19 -9.52 -3.05 -7.29
N LEU A 20 -10.24 -2.14 -7.95
CA LEU A 20 -10.97 -1.05 -7.29
C LEU A 20 -11.97 -1.59 -6.25
N ARG A 21 -12.18 -0.81 -5.17
CA ARG A 21 -13.19 -1.06 -4.12
C ARG A 21 -13.01 -2.38 -3.33
N LYS A 22 -11.82 -2.96 -3.29
CA LYS A 22 -11.51 -4.16 -2.49
C LYS A 22 -10.92 -3.87 -1.10
N GLY A 23 -11.01 -2.63 -0.61
CA GLY A 23 -10.56 -2.28 0.74
C GLY A 23 -9.04 -2.18 0.93
N LYS A 24 -8.27 -1.91 -0.13
CA LYS A 24 -6.80 -1.78 -0.05
C LYS A 24 -6.35 -0.71 0.96
N SER A 25 -6.86 0.51 0.81
CA SER A 25 -6.54 1.65 1.67
C SER A 25 -7.01 1.42 3.12
N PHE A 26 -8.11 0.67 3.30
CA PHE A 26 -8.59 0.25 4.62
C PHE A 26 -7.62 -0.73 5.28
N LEU A 27 -7.13 -1.74 4.54
CA LEU A 27 -6.11 -2.68 5.02
C LEU A 27 -4.79 -1.96 5.36
N LEU A 28 -4.35 -1.02 4.51
CA LEU A 28 -3.18 -0.19 4.79
C LEU A 28 -3.35 0.66 6.06
N GLY A 29 -4.58 1.06 6.41
CA GLY A 29 -4.87 1.72 7.68
C GLY A 29 -4.55 0.85 8.90
N PHE A 30 -4.77 -0.46 8.83
CA PHE A 30 -4.34 -1.38 9.90
C PHE A 30 -2.83 -1.48 9.98
N PHE A 31 -2.13 -1.59 8.85
CA PHE A 31 -0.66 -1.60 8.84
C PHE A 31 -0.10 -0.31 9.42
N LEU A 32 -0.71 0.82 9.08
CA LEU A 32 -0.33 2.12 9.62
C LEU A 32 -0.53 2.17 11.14
N LYS A 33 -1.66 1.66 11.65
CA LYS A 33 -1.92 1.59 13.09
C LYS A 33 -0.92 0.69 13.81
N TYR A 34 -0.65 -0.49 13.26
CA TYR A 34 0.33 -1.45 13.79
C TYR A 34 1.73 -0.84 13.89
N LEU A 35 2.20 -0.18 12.82
CA LEU A 35 3.50 0.48 12.79
C LEU A 35 3.58 1.68 13.73
N LYS A 36 2.48 2.45 13.88
CA LYS A 36 2.38 3.55 14.86
C LYS A 36 2.40 3.06 16.31
N ALA A 37 1.91 1.85 16.56
CA ALA A 37 1.96 1.19 17.87
C ALA A 37 3.29 0.47 18.12
N GLU A 38 4.32 0.75 17.33
CA GLU A 38 5.65 0.15 17.45
C GLU A 38 5.61 -1.38 17.44
N MET A 39 4.68 -1.95 16.67
CA MET A 39 4.51 -3.40 16.52
C MET A 39 4.14 -4.14 17.82
N SER A 40 3.60 -3.43 18.82
CA SER A 40 3.10 -3.98 20.08
C SER A 40 1.98 -5.02 19.87
N ASP A 41 1.86 -5.97 20.80
CA ASP A 41 0.77 -6.96 20.80
C ASP A 41 -0.61 -6.32 21.02
N ASP A 42 -0.67 -5.18 21.73
CA ASP A 42 -1.91 -4.46 22.07
C ASP A 42 -2.16 -3.28 21.12
N TRP A 43 -2.02 -3.52 19.82
CA TRP A 43 -2.10 -2.47 18.80
C TRP A 43 -3.52 -2.20 18.27
N LEU A 44 -4.50 -3.07 18.56
CA LEU A 44 -5.86 -3.00 18.03
C LEU A 44 -6.92 -3.32 19.09
N ASN A 45 -7.83 -2.37 19.32
CA ASN A 45 -8.97 -2.48 20.22
C ASN A 45 -10.30 -2.43 19.46
N GLU A 46 -11.39 -2.86 20.11
CA GLU A 46 -12.73 -2.89 19.48
C GLU A 46 -13.27 -1.49 19.13
N ASP A 47 -12.95 -0.49 19.94
CA ASP A 47 -13.43 0.90 19.77
C ASP A 47 -12.53 1.75 18.84
N ASP A 48 -11.51 1.13 18.24
CA ASP A 48 -10.52 1.85 17.45
C ASP A 48 -11.03 2.27 16.07
N THR A 49 -10.73 3.51 15.70
CA THR A 49 -10.96 4.03 14.35
C THR A 49 -9.73 3.85 13.48
N ILE A 50 -9.94 3.44 12.23
CA ILE A 50 -8.88 3.24 11.23
C ILE A 50 -8.69 4.53 10.43
N GLU A 51 -7.68 5.30 10.82
CA GLU A 51 -7.27 6.55 10.18
C GLU A 51 -6.02 6.37 9.30
N GLY A 52 -5.77 7.31 8.39
CA GLY A 52 -4.57 7.32 7.56
C GLY A 52 -4.89 7.51 6.09
N PHE A 53 -4.71 6.45 5.30
CA PHE A 53 -5.04 6.46 3.88
C PHE A 53 -6.52 6.77 3.69
N GLU A 54 -6.82 7.63 2.72
CA GLU A 54 -8.19 8.04 2.49
C GLU A 54 -9.00 6.85 1.95
N TRP A 55 -10.07 6.49 2.67
CA TRP A 55 -10.99 5.46 2.26
C TRP A 55 -12.43 5.91 2.52
N ARG A 56 -13.35 5.52 1.65
CA ARG A 56 -14.77 5.90 1.74
C ARG A 56 -15.65 4.76 1.28
N ASN A 57 -16.82 4.58 1.90
CA ASN A 57 -17.89 3.72 1.35
C ASN A 57 -18.52 4.41 0.13
N GLY A 58 -18.70 3.71 -0.99
CA GLY A 58 -19.16 4.28 -2.26
C GLY A 58 -18.76 3.46 -3.49
N THR A 59 -18.99 3.98 -4.70
CA THR A 59 -18.56 3.34 -5.97
C THR A 59 -17.37 4.02 -6.60
N ASP A 60 -17.11 5.29 -6.22
CA ASP A 60 -16.04 6.07 -6.83
C ASP A 60 -14.66 5.68 -6.30
N ALA A 61 -13.67 5.81 -7.20
CA ALA A 61 -12.26 5.68 -6.86
C ALA A 61 -11.83 6.82 -5.93
N VAL A 62 -11.06 6.45 -4.90
CA VAL A 62 -10.53 7.41 -3.92
C VAL A 62 -9.04 7.64 -4.20
N THR A 63 -8.25 6.56 -4.28
CA THR A 63 -6.82 6.60 -4.64
C THR A 63 -6.62 6.71 -6.15
N HIS A 64 -5.88 7.74 -6.57
CA HIS A 64 -5.42 7.93 -7.96
C HIS A 64 -3.89 7.83 -8.00
N GLY A 65 -3.33 7.14 -8.99
CA GLY A 65 -1.90 6.90 -9.14
C GLY A 65 -1.30 6.01 -8.05
N ILE A 66 -0.13 6.43 -7.55
CA ILE A 66 0.61 5.77 -6.46
C ILE A 66 0.71 6.76 -5.32
N GLN A 67 0.30 6.35 -4.12
CA GLN A 67 0.41 7.15 -2.90
C GLN A 67 1.33 6.47 -1.91
N ILE A 68 2.34 7.20 -1.44
CA ILE A 68 3.28 6.72 -0.43
C ILE A 68 3.01 7.51 0.86
N TRP A 69 2.97 6.81 1.98
CA TRP A 69 2.82 7.46 3.28
C TRP A 69 4.01 8.38 3.55
N SER A 70 3.73 9.62 3.95
CA SER A 70 4.73 10.70 3.98
C SER A 70 5.85 10.51 5.00
N LYS A 71 5.59 9.75 6.08
CA LYS A 71 6.56 9.52 7.16
C LYS A 71 7.02 8.06 7.16
N PRO A 72 8.31 7.78 6.90
CA PRO A 72 8.84 6.42 7.05
C PRO A 72 8.82 5.98 8.52
N PHE A 73 8.60 4.69 8.74
CA PHE A 73 8.68 4.07 10.07
C PHE A 73 10.04 3.41 10.20
N ILE A 74 10.80 3.75 11.25
CA ILE A 74 12.13 3.17 11.48
C ILE A 74 11.98 2.02 12.46
N VAL A 75 12.39 0.83 12.04
CA VAL A 75 12.35 -0.40 12.85
C VAL A 75 13.76 -0.95 12.94
N GLU A 76 14.20 -1.31 14.14
CA GLU A 76 15.45 -2.03 14.34
C GLU A 76 15.20 -3.53 14.21
N THR A 77 15.92 -4.16 13.28
CA THR A 77 15.89 -5.60 13.03
C THR A 77 17.23 -6.20 13.44
N GLU A 78 17.22 -7.39 14.04
CA GLU A 78 18.44 -8.08 14.46
C GLU A 78 19.41 -8.39 13.30
N SER A 79 18.88 -8.61 12.09
CA SER A 79 19.68 -8.98 10.92
C SER A 79 20.24 -7.80 10.14
N GLU A 80 19.45 -6.73 9.94
CA GLU A 80 19.77 -5.63 9.02
C GLU A 80 19.92 -4.27 9.70
N GLY A 81 19.81 -4.21 11.03
CA GLY A 81 19.88 -2.95 11.77
C GLY A 81 18.65 -2.09 11.53
N LYS A 82 18.83 -0.79 11.29
CA LYS A 82 17.73 0.17 11.08
C LYS A 82 17.15 0.03 9.67
N VAL A 83 15.89 -0.36 9.61
CA VAL A 83 15.11 -0.49 8.37
C VAL A 83 14.03 0.59 8.34
N ALA A 84 13.93 1.30 7.23
CA ALA A 84 12.91 2.30 6.97
C ALA A 84 11.74 1.70 6.18
N ILE A 85 10.59 1.56 6.82
CA ILE A 85 9.37 1.01 6.24
C ILE A 85 8.53 2.14 5.64
N LEU A 86 8.20 2.00 4.35
CA LEU A 86 7.29 2.88 3.62
C LEU A 86 6.05 2.08 3.18
N LEU A 87 4.87 2.63 3.46
CA LEU A 87 3.60 2.07 3.01
C LEU A 87 3.18 2.74 1.69
N MET A 88 2.82 1.92 0.71
CA MET A 88 2.41 2.36 -0.63
C MET A 88 1.00 1.84 -0.96
N ASP A 89 0.06 2.76 -1.17
CA ASP A 89 -1.25 2.48 -1.76
C ASP A 89 -1.20 2.72 -3.27
N THR A 90 -1.88 1.86 -4.02
CA THR A 90 -1.96 1.96 -5.48
C THR A 90 -3.41 2.11 -5.92
N GLN A 91 -3.62 2.86 -7.00
CA GLN A 91 -4.91 2.97 -7.63
C GLN A 91 -5.48 1.58 -7.96
N GLY A 92 -6.77 1.42 -7.70
CA GLY A 92 -7.46 0.21 -8.10
C GLY A 92 -7.57 0.10 -9.60
N VAL A 93 -7.13 -1.04 -10.14
CA VAL A 93 -7.30 -1.35 -11.56
C VAL A 93 -8.80 -1.54 -11.85
N PHE A 94 -9.23 -1.13 -13.04
CA PHE A 94 -10.63 -1.08 -13.51
C PHE A 94 -11.49 0.06 -12.94
N ASP A 95 -10.91 1.22 -12.61
CA ASP A 95 -11.75 2.42 -12.57
C ASP A 95 -12.23 2.79 -13.98
N CYS A 96 -13.44 3.34 -14.07
CA CYS A 96 -14.09 3.67 -15.34
C CYS A 96 -13.48 4.88 -16.07
N LYS A 97 -12.36 5.42 -15.58
CA LYS A 97 -11.72 6.64 -16.11
C LYS A 97 -10.31 6.39 -16.66
N SER A 98 -9.66 5.30 -16.25
CA SER A 98 -8.26 5.01 -16.58
C SER A 98 -8.17 3.98 -17.71
N THR A 99 -7.19 4.15 -18.59
CA THR A 99 -6.96 3.13 -19.63
C THR A 99 -6.35 1.88 -19.01
N LYS A 100 -6.48 0.74 -19.68
CA LYS A 100 -5.83 -0.50 -19.23
C LYS A 100 -4.30 -0.38 -19.23
N GLN A 101 -3.75 0.46 -20.11
CA GLN A 101 -2.32 0.76 -20.14
C GLN A 101 -1.88 1.57 -18.92
N ASP A 102 -2.69 2.53 -18.45
CA ASP A 102 -2.39 3.29 -17.22
C ASP A 102 -2.37 2.36 -16.00
N CYS A 103 -3.36 1.46 -15.91
CA CYS A 103 -3.42 0.47 -14.85
C CYS A 103 -2.21 -0.48 -14.88
N ALA A 104 -1.80 -0.94 -16.07
CA ALA A 104 -0.63 -1.77 -16.25
C ALA A 104 0.65 -1.05 -15.83
N ASN A 105 0.82 0.20 -16.24
CA ASN A 105 1.99 1.02 -15.88
C ASN A 105 2.08 1.25 -14.37
N ILE A 106 0.97 1.63 -13.71
CA ILE A 106 0.94 1.80 -12.26
C ILE A 106 1.32 0.49 -11.55
N PHE A 107 0.78 -0.63 -12.00
CA PHE A 107 1.05 -1.94 -11.41
C PHE A 107 2.50 -2.39 -11.63
N THR A 108 3.04 -2.20 -12.84
CA THR A 108 4.43 -2.53 -13.13
C THR A 108 5.38 -1.67 -12.31
N LEU A 109 5.13 -0.36 -12.24
CA LEU A 109 5.94 0.56 -11.43
C LEU A 109 5.84 0.23 -9.94
N SER A 110 4.65 -0.07 -9.43
CA SER A 110 4.49 -0.45 -8.03
C SER A 110 5.25 -1.72 -7.69
N GLY A 111 5.21 -2.73 -8.57
CA GLY A 111 5.92 -4.00 -8.38
C GLY A 111 7.45 -3.85 -8.48
N LEU A 112 7.95 -2.99 -9.36
CA LEU A 112 9.40 -2.72 -9.48
C LEU A 112 9.97 -1.99 -8.27
N ILE A 113 9.17 -1.13 -7.63
CA ILE A 113 9.61 -0.31 -6.50
C ILE A 113 9.36 -1.03 -5.16
N SER A 114 8.33 -1.87 -5.07
CA SER A 114 7.98 -2.57 -3.83
C SER A 114 8.97 -3.68 -3.48
N SER A 115 9.39 -3.76 -2.22
CA SER A 115 10.09 -4.93 -1.68
C SER A 115 9.09 -6.08 -1.45
N VAL A 116 7.88 -5.74 -0.99
CA VAL A 116 6.79 -6.68 -0.75
C VAL A 116 5.51 -6.12 -1.38
N GLN A 117 4.86 -6.90 -2.25
CA GLN A 117 3.58 -6.53 -2.86
C GLN A 117 2.47 -7.50 -2.47
N TYR A 118 1.50 -7.01 -1.69
CA TYR A 118 0.26 -7.74 -1.40
C TYR A 118 -0.72 -7.58 -2.56
N GLY A 119 -0.89 -8.65 -3.33
CA GLY A 119 -1.88 -8.74 -4.40
C GLY A 119 -3.21 -9.30 -3.90
N CYS A 120 -4.31 -8.57 -4.11
CA CYS A 120 -5.64 -9.08 -3.77
C CYS A 120 -6.11 -10.12 -4.83
N VAL A 121 -6.41 -11.36 -4.40
CA VAL A 121 -6.50 -12.60 -5.20
C VAL A 121 -7.50 -12.58 -6.38
N PHE A 122 -8.48 -11.67 -6.41
CA PHE A 122 -9.36 -11.49 -7.57
C PHE A 122 -8.64 -11.04 -8.86
N TYR A 123 -7.38 -10.63 -8.76
CA TYR A 123 -6.61 -10.03 -9.86
C TYR A 123 -5.92 -11.06 -10.79
N LEU A 124 -5.47 -12.21 -10.25
CA LEU A 124 -4.87 -13.27 -11.07
C LEU A 124 -5.91 -13.93 -11.99
N ALA A 125 -7.15 -14.10 -11.50
CA ALA A 125 -8.26 -14.60 -12.30
C ALA A 125 -8.63 -13.61 -13.43
N LEU A 126 -8.59 -12.30 -13.18
CA LEU A 126 -8.90 -11.27 -14.19
C LEU A 126 -7.80 -11.12 -15.26
N LEU A 127 -6.53 -11.25 -14.91
CA LEU A 127 -5.43 -11.31 -15.89
C LEU A 127 -5.49 -12.59 -16.73
N ALA A 128 -5.94 -13.71 -16.14
CA ALA A 128 -6.07 -14.99 -16.83
C ALA A 128 -7.34 -15.10 -17.70
N GLU A 129 -8.47 -14.52 -17.30
CA GLU A 129 -9.75 -14.60 -18.03
C GLU A 129 -10.00 -13.43 -18.99
N TYR A 130 -9.51 -12.22 -18.69
CA TYR A 130 -9.85 -11.00 -19.44
C TYR A 130 -8.63 -10.35 -20.10
N GLY A 131 -7.61 -11.15 -20.43
CA GLY A 131 -6.30 -10.75 -20.95
C GLY A 131 -6.31 -9.38 -21.60
N PHE A 132 -5.50 -8.46 -21.06
CA PHE A 132 -5.36 -7.04 -21.42
C PHE A 132 -6.18 -6.65 -22.65
N CYS A 133 -7.48 -6.43 -22.46
CA CYS A 133 -8.35 -6.09 -23.59
C CYS A 133 -7.93 -4.75 -24.21
#